data_AF-A0A8B2PM83-F1
#
_entry.id   AF-A0A8B2PM83-F1
#
_cell.length_a   1.000
_cell.length_b   1.000
_cell.length_c   1.000
_cell.angle_alpha   90.00
_cell.angle_beta   90.00
_cell.angle_gamma   90.00
#
_symmetry.space_group_name_H-M   'P 1'
#
loop_
_entity.id
_entity.type
_entity.pdbx_description
1 polymer ?
#
loop_
_entity_poly.entity_id
_entity_poly.type
_entity_poly.pdbx_seq_one_letter_code
_entity_poly.pdbx_strand_id
1 'polypeptide(L)'
;MWMRRGWILAAAGLLAACGERVEEPVEPDVTVVEAPDPIETPAEIAKSDGETDYQAVSGYGEGWYVSPGWPGEYPAGFAVLDPGVVVNGWSQPNSGVPADLECPLPQYANYQLWNRDRVEKDDLDFFVATKTFPVTLSQDASIEYVSDTGIKTLDLKTGDQLTYLRYLGEGFTIVSFGGEEYDINEAELREISDISSLPAPTEDQWVNVECEDGSRAWLLYSTMVDLPGVVASPIMGYGEASDIAPDDVAEVRAGAAAMANAYEGIEPEAALPDQE
;
A
#
# COMPACT_ATOMS: atom_id res chain seq x y z
N MET A 1 -16.83 54.66 7.59
CA MET A 1 -17.78 55.78 7.40
C MET A 1 -18.04 55.92 5.90
N TRP A 2 -19.30 55.79 5.49
CA TRP A 2 -19.89 56.11 4.18
C TRP A 2 -19.69 55.21 2.94
N MET A 3 -20.84 54.63 2.55
CA MET A 3 -21.27 54.28 1.20
C MET A 3 -20.99 55.37 0.15
N ARG A 4 -20.88 54.97 -1.12
CA ARG A 4 -21.81 55.47 -2.16
C ARG A 4 -21.79 54.60 -3.42
N ARG A 5 -22.95 53.98 -3.69
CA ARG A 5 -23.37 53.50 -5.01
C ARG A 5 -23.61 54.73 -5.90
N GLY A 6 -23.09 54.68 -7.13
CA GLY A 6 -23.44 55.62 -8.20
C GLY A 6 -24.03 54.81 -9.37
N TRP A 7 -25.34 54.92 -9.56
CA TRP A 7 -26.05 54.43 -10.73
C TRP A 7 -25.94 55.49 -11.85
N ILE A 8 -25.64 55.06 -13.07
CA ILE A 8 -25.90 55.85 -14.28
C ILE A 8 -26.81 55.02 -15.18
N LEU A 9 -28.05 55.49 -15.30
CA LEU A 9 -29.01 55.11 -16.33
C LEU A 9 -29.11 56.29 -17.30
N ALA A 10 -28.83 56.04 -18.57
CA ALA A 10 -29.22 56.84 -19.73
C ALA A 10 -29.02 55.95 -20.96
N ALA A 11 -29.83 55.94 -22.01
CA ALA A 11 -31.20 56.38 -22.28
C ALA A 11 -31.58 55.67 -23.59
N ALA A 12 -32.86 55.37 -23.78
CA ALA A 12 -33.38 54.69 -24.96
C ALA A 12 -33.32 55.56 -26.24
N GLY A 13 -33.21 54.91 -27.41
CA GLY A 13 -33.41 55.53 -28.73
C GLY A 13 -33.49 54.49 -29.86
N LEU A 14 -34.71 54.26 -30.36
CA LEU A 14 -35.10 53.30 -31.39
C LEU A 14 -34.43 53.49 -32.76
N LEU A 15 -34.32 52.41 -33.56
CA LEU A 15 -34.95 52.28 -34.90
C LEU A 15 -34.78 50.86 -35.48
N ALA A 16 -35.78 50.47 -36.26
CA ALA A 16 -36.07 49.12 -36.74
C ALA A 16 -35.23 48.66 -37.95
N ALA A 17 -35.07 47.33 -38.07
CA ALA A 17 -35.38 46.50 -39.26
C ALA A 17 -34.34 45.39 -39.53
N CYS A 18 -34.88 44.18 -39.74
CA CYS A 18 -34.36 43.06 -40.54
C CYS A 18 -33.09 42.31 -40.11
N GLY A 19 -33.30 41.10 -39.59
CA GLY A 19 -32.71 39.87 -40.13
C GLY A 19 -31.22 39.63 -39.91
N GLU A 20 -30.90 38.86 -38.87
CA GLU A 20 -30.08 37.63 -38.95
C GLU A 20 -30.16 37.00 -37.55
N ARG A 21 -30.48 35.70 -37.45
CA ARG A 21 -30.46 34.99 -36.18
C ARG A 21 -29.00 34.74 -35.83
N VAL A 22 -28.44 35.56 -34.94
CA VAL A 22 -27.13 35.28 -34.34
C VAL A 22 -27.36 34.19 -33.31
N GLU A 23 -26.91 32.98 -33.60
CA GLU A 23 -26.77 31.93 -32.59
C GLU A 23 -25.76 32.42 -31.56
N GLU A 24 -26.19 32.54 -30.31
CA GLU A 24 -25.26 32.79 -29.21
C GLU A 24 -24.28 31.61 -29.11
N PRO A 25 -22.98 31.86 -28.91
CA PRO A 25 -22.02 30.78 -28.72
C PRO A 25 -22.40 30.04 -27.44
N VAL A 26 -22.76 28.76 -27.58
CA VAL A 26 -22.92 27.85 -26.46
C VAL A 26 -21.53 27.68 -25.85
N GLU A 27 -21.29 28.33 -24.70
CA GLU A 27 -20.13 27.99 -23.88
C GLU A 27 -20.26 26.52 -23.49
N PRO A 28 -19.28 25.66 -23.82
CA PRO A 28 -19.32 24.30 -23.33
C PRO A 28 -19.28 24.37 -21.80
N ASP A 29 -20.29 23.79 -21.18
CA ASP A 29 -20.32 23.53 -19.75
C ASP A 29 -19.18 22.54 -19.47
N VAL A 30 -17.99 23.08 -19.20
CA VAL A 30 -16.84 22.30 -18.77
C VAL A 30 -17.16 21.92 -17.33
N THR A 31 -17.84 20.79 -17.16
CA THR A 31 -17.86 20.08 -15.89
C THR A 31 -16.41 19.81 -15.54
N VAL A 32 -15.88 20.56 -14.57
CA VAL A 32 -14.61 20.24 -13.92
C VAL A 32 -14.83 18.89 -13.26
N VAL A 33 -14.39 17.82 -13.93
CA VAL A 33 -14.27 16.52 -13.30
C VAL A 33 -13.17 16.70 -12.27
N GLU A 34 -13.52 16.64 -10.98
CA GLU A 34 -12.52 16.56 -9.93
C GLU A 34 -11.58 15.41 -10.29
N ALA A 35 -10.28 15.71 -10.34
CA ALA A 35 -9.29 14.66 -10.49
C ALA A 35 -9.45 13.71 -9.30
N PRO A 36 -9.37 12.39 -9.52
CA PRO A 36 -9.37 11.45 -8.42
C PRO A 36 -8.27 11.83 -7.43
N ASP A 37 -8.53 11.65 -6.15
CA ASP A 37 -7.51 11.89 -5.11
C ASP A 37 -6.24 11.11 -5.44
N PRO A 38 -5.06 11.69 -5.16
CA PRO A 38 -3.79 10.99 -5.39
C PRO A 38 -3.77 9.66 -4.63
N ILE A 39 -3.16 8.67 -5.25
CA ILE A 39 -2.98 7.34 -4.67
C ILE A 39 -1.90 7.45 -3.60
N GLU A 40 -2.24 7.12 -2.36
CA GLU A 40 -1.26 7.04 -1.27
C GLU A 40 -0.31 5.86 -1.52
N THR A 41 0.98 6.15 -1.43
CA THR A 41 2.03 5.14 -1.56
C THR A 41 2.07 4.25 -0.32
N PRO A 42 2.55 3.00 -0.43
CA PRO A 42 2.79 2.14 0.74
C PRO A 42 3.68 2.80 1.81
N ALA A 43 4.63 3.63 1.38
CA ALA A 43 5.49 4.40 2.27
C ALA A 43 4.75 5.50 3.04
N GLU A 44 3.78 6.17 2.41
CA GLU A 44 2.94 7.17 3.08
C GLU A 44 1.98 6.50 4.06
N ILE A 45 1.37 5.37 3.67
CA ILE A 45 0.47 4.60 4.53
C ILE A 45 1.21 4.08 5.77
N ALA A 46 2.43 3.55 5.61
CA ALA A 46 3.24 3.05 6.72
C ALA A 46 3.58 4.12 7.78
N LYS A 47 3.49 5.41 7.42
CA LYS A 47 3.76 6.56 8.30
C LYS A 47 2.49 7.28 8.74
N SER A 48 1.32 6.79 8.33
CA SER A 48 0.06 7.39 8.77
C SER A 48 -0.11 7.19 10.28
N ASP A 49 -0.50 8.25 10.98
CA ASP A 49 -0.95 8.20 12.38
C ASP A 49 -2.36 7.59 12.44
N GLY A 50 -2.50 6.35 11.92
CA GLY A 50 -3.77 5.65 11.87
C GLY A 50 -4.44 5.55 13.25
N GLU A 51 -5.78 5.45 13.27
CA GLU A 51 -6.52 5.32 14.53
C GLU A 51 -6.28 3.97 15.24
N THR A 52 -5.87 2.93 14.49
CA THR A 52 -5.70 1.57 14.99
C THR A 52 -4.32 1.37 15.64
N ASP A 53 -4.30 1.07 16.94
CA ASP A 53 -3.11 0.57 17.63
C ASP A 53 -2.89 -0.91 17.30
N TYR A 54 -2.26 -1.18 16.14
CA TYR A 54 -2.02 -2.55 15.67
C TYR A 54 -1.14 -3.36 16.61
N GLN A 55 -0.24 -2.72 17.36
CA GLN A 55 0.57 -3.42 18.36
C GLN A 55 -0.32 -3.98 19.47
N ALA A 56 -1.27 -3.19 19.97
CA ALA A 56 -2.22 -3.62 20.98
C ALA A 56 -3.21 -4.67 20.45
N VAL A 57 -3.66 -4.54 19.19
CA VAL A 57 -4.63 -5.46 18.59
C VAL A 57 -3.99 -6.82 18.28
N SER A 58 -2.78 -6.86 17.72
CA SER A 58 -2.13 -8.10 17.27
C SER A 58 -1.50 -8.94 18.38
N GLY A 59 -1.01 -8.31 19.46
CA GLY A 59 -0.27 -9.02 20.49
C GLY A 59 1.08 -9.58 20.01
N TYR A 60 1.65 -9.06 18.92
CA TYR A 60 3.06 -9.28 18.62
C TYR A 60 3.92 -8.78 19.79
N GLY A 61 5.01 -9.49 20.06
CA GLY A 61 5.91 -9.19 21.18
C GLY A 61 7.15 -8.40 20.74
N GLU A 62 8.11 -8.30 21.66
CA GLU A 62 9.44 -7.79 21.37
C GLU A 62 10.07 -8.53 20.18
N GLY A 63 10.80 -7.80 19.33
CA GLY A 63 11.40 -8.34 18.12
C GLY A 63 10.53 -8.26 16.86
N TRP A 64 9.33 -7.68 16.96
CA TRP A 64 8.47 -7.36 15.83
C TRP A 64 8.24 -5.85 15.76
N TYR A 65 8.23 -5.33 14.54
CA TYR A 65 7.79 -3.99 14.20
C TYR A 65 6.43 -4.08 13.52
N VAL A 66 5.42 -3.42 14.09
CA VAL A 66 4.05 -3.44 13.58
C VAL A 66 3.71 -2.06 13.04
N SER A 67 3.33 -1.99 11.77
CA SER A 67 3.03 -0.72 11.10
C SER A 67 1.89 -0.85 10.08
N PRO A 68 1.16 0.24 9.79
CA PRO A 68 0.06 0.22 8.82
C PRO A 68 0.49 -0.16 7.41
N GLY A 69 -0.46 -0.64 6.61
CA GLY A 69 -0.27 -1.03 5.21
C GLY A 69 0.58 -2.29 5.02
N TRP A 70 0.84 -2.63 3.76
CA TRP A 70 1.69 -3.76 3.35
C TRP A 70 2.99 -3.30 2.69
N PRO A 71 4.10 -4.04 2.84
CA PRO A 71 5.42 -3.60 2.42
C PRO A 71 5.60 -3.65 0.90
N GLY A 72 6.59 -2.89 0.42
CA GLY A 72 7.04 -2.90 -0.97
C GLY A 72 6.37 -1.88 -1.90
N GLU A 73 7.00 -1.63 -3.05
CA GLU A 73 6.52 -0.68 -4.07
C GLU A 73 5.21 -1.16 -4.73
N TYR A 74 5.10 -2.47 -4.95
CA TYR A 74 3.89 -3.14 -5.43
C TYR A 74 3.43 -4.11 -4.34
N PRO A 75 2.67 -3.62 -3.34
CA PRO A 75 2.27 -4.46 -2.23
C PRO A 75 1.43 -5.63 -2.75
N ALA A 76 1.63 -6.78 -2.12
CA ALA A 76 0.91 -7.99 -2.47
C ALA A 76 -0.63 -7.81 -2.34
N GLY A 77 -1.36 -8.81 -2.80
CA GLY A 77 -2.82 -8.87 -2.70
C GLY A 77 -3.30 -10.26 -3.03
N PHE A 78 -4.56 -10.56 -2.73
CA PHE A 78 -5.17 -11.83 -3.16
C PHE A 78 -6.59 -11.61 -3.66
N ALA A 79 -6.98 -12.40 -4.66
CA ALA A 79 -8.30 -12.36 -5.28
C ALA A 79 -9.01 -13.70 -5.13
N VAL A 80 -10.31 -13.65 -4.80
CA VAL A 80 -11.19 -14.81 -4.68
C VAL A 80 -11.86 -15.05 -6.03
N LEU A 81 -11.54 -16.14 -6.72
CA LEU A 81 -12.08 -16.42 -8.06
C LEU A 81 -13.23 -17.43 -8.07
N ASP A 82 -13.20 -18.39 -7.16
CA ASP A 82 -14.22 -19.44 -7.09
C ASP A 82 -15.36 -19.05 -6.14
N PRO A 83 -16.60 -19.49 -6.41
CA PRO A 83 -17.72 -19.21 -5.51
C PRO A 83 -17.62 -20.07 -4.25
N GLY A 84 -18.13 -19.53 -3.13
CA GLY A 84 -18.25 -20.28 -1.87
C GLY A 84 -16.93 -20.56 -1.17
N VAL A 85 -15.91 -19.73 -1.39
CA VAL A 85 -14.65 -19.79 -0.66
C VAL A 85 -14.90 -19.38 0.80
N VAL A 86 -14.55 -20.27 1.72
CA VAL A 86 -14.56 -20.03 3.16
C VAL A 86 -13.14 -20.19 3.66
N VAL A 87 -12.62 -19.16 4.33
CA VAL A 87 -11.25 -19.14 4.82
C VAL A 87 -11.22 -19.18 6.35
N ASN A 88 -10.13 -19.69 6.91
CA ASN A 88 -9.89 -19.58 8.35
C ASN A 88 -9.27 -18.21 8.63
N GLY A 89 -9.87 -17.47 9.55
CA GLY A 89 -9.44 -16.15 9.97
C GLY A 89 -9.23 -16.06 11.48
N TRP A 90 -8.69 -14.92 11.91
CA TRP A 90 -8.37 -14.64 13.30
C TRP A 90 -9.26 -13.53 13.85
N SER A 91 -9.76 -13.71 15.06
CA SER A 91 -10.32 -12.62 15.85
C SER A 91 -9.25 -11.63 16.32
N GLN A 92 -8.02 -12.13 16.50
CA GLN A 92 -6.83 -11.37 16.89
C GLN A 92 -5.65 -11.70 15.94
N PRO A 93 -5.08 -10.72 15.21
CA PRO A 93 -4.12 -11.00 14.13
C PRO A 93 -2.75 -11.37 14.69
N ASN A 94 -2.54 -12.67 14.87
CA ASN A 94 -1.29 -13.24 15.39
C ASN A 94 -1.07 -14.64 14.84
N SER A 95 -0.03 -14.80 14.02
CA SER A 95 0.27 -16.07 13.35
C SER A 95 0.76 -17.16 14.32
N GLY A 96 1.15 -16.78 15.54
CA GLY A 96 1.58 -17.68 16.60
C GLY A 96 0.42 -18.43 17.29
N VAL A 97 -0.84 -18.04 17.05
CA VAL A 97 -2.02 -18.75 17.52
C VAL A 97 -2.84 -19.30 16.35
N PRO A 98 -3.56 -20.43 16.52
CA PRO A 98 -4.43 -20.93 15.46
C PRO A 98 -5.56 -19.95 15.14
N ALA A 99 -5.97 -19.91 13.88
CA ALA A 99 -7.20 -19.25 13.45
C ALA A 99 -8.41 -19.80 14.22
N ASP A 100 -9.35 -18.92 14.55
CA ASP A 100 -10.50 -19.20 15.42
C ASP A 100 -11.86 -18.80 14.82
N LEU A 101 -11.85 -18.27 13.59
CA LEU A 101 -13.04 -17.88 12.84
C LEU A 101 -13.07 -18.54 11.46
N GLU A 102 -14.28 -18.79 10.95
CA GLU A 102 -14.51 -19.06 9.54
C GLU A 102 -15.06 -17.78 8.90
N CYS A 103 -14.54 -17.41 7.73
CA CYS A 103 -14.92 -16.20 7.01
C CYS A 103 -15.30 -16.56 5.57
N PRO A 104 -16.59 -16.62 5.23
CA PRO A 104 -17.01 -16.72 3.82
C PRO A 104 -16.63 -15.43 3.10
N LEU A 105 -15.94 -15.56 1.96
CA LEU A 105 -15.49 -14.42 1.16
C LEU A 105 -16.30 -14.29 -0.13
N PRO A 106 -16.67 -13.06 -0.52
CA PRO A 106 -17.37 -12.81 -1.78
C PRO A 106 -16.51 -13.22 -2.98
N GLN A 107 -17.15 -13.92 -3.92
CA GLN A 107 -16.53 -14.21 -5.21
C GLN A 107 -16.17 -12.89 -5.93
N TYR A 108 -15.00 -12.91 -6.58
CA TYR A 108 -14.39 -11.81 -7.34
C TYR A 108 -13.81 -10.66 -6.51
N ALA A 109 -13.91 -10.70 -5.18
CA ALA A 109 -13.26 -9.71 -4.35
C ALA A 109 -11.74 -9.79 -4.47
N ASN A 110 -11.13 -8.61 -4.63
CA ASN A 110 -9.68 -8.45 -4.66
C ASN A 110 -9.21 -7.64 -3.43
N TYR A 111 -8.56 -8.31 -2.50
CA TYR A 111 -8.01 -7.73 -1.28
C TYR A 111 -6.59 -7.25 -1.55
N GLN A 112 -6.49 -5.99 -1.97
CA GLN A 112 -5.25 -5.33 -2.32
C GLN A 112 -5.37 -3.85 -1.90
N LEU A 113 -4.30 -3.30 -1.32
CA LEU A 113 -4.28 -1.97 -0.69
C LEU A 113 -4.74 -0.82 -1.62
N TRP A 114 -4.47 -0.93 -2.92
CA TRP A 114 -4.84 0.03 -3.96
C TRP A 114 -6.26 -0.17 -4.52
N ASN A 115 -6.98 -1.24 -4.15
CA ASN A 115 -8.38 -1.43 -4.54
C ASN A 115 -9.28 -0.53 -3.68
N ARG A 116 -9.18 0.79 -3.88
CA ARG A 116 -9.85 1.81 -3.05
C ARG A 116 -11.35 1.58 -2.92
N ASP A 117 -12.01 1.19 -4.01
CA ASP A 117 -13.44 0.88 -4.02
C ASP A 117 -13.77 -0.23 -3.02
N ARG A 118 -12.95 -1.27 -2.92
CA ARG A 118 -13.10 -2.36 -1.95
C ARG A 118 -12.73 -1.89 -0.55
N VAL A 119 -11.59 -1.21 -0.40
CA VAL A 119 -11.09 -0.70 0.90
C VAL A 119 -12.15 0.17 1.56
N GLU A 120 -12.71 1.12 0.84
CA GLU A 120 -13.74 2.03 1.35
C GLU A 120 -15.07 1.31 1.59
N LYS A 121 -15.46 0.41 0.69
CA LYS A 121 -16.76 -0.29 0.79
C LYS A 121 -16.84 -1.24 1.98
N ASP A 122 -15.76 -1.97 2.27
CA ASP A 122 -15.71 -2.99 3.33
C ASP A 122 -14.96 -2.53 4.57
N ASP A 123 -14.51 -1.27 4.60
CA ASP A 123 -13.71 -0.73 5.69
C ASP A 123 -12.47 -1.61 5.94
N LEU A 124 -11.75 -1.95 4.87
CA LEU A 124 -10.60 -2.85 4.96
C LEU A 124 -9.45 -2.17 5.70
N ASP A 125 -8.83 -2.92 6.62
CA ASP A 125 -7.71 -2.41 7.41
C ASP A 125 -6.47 -3.31 7.19
N PHE A 126 -5.36 -2.72 6.78
CA PHE A 126 -4.14 -3.43 6.43
C PHE A 126 -3.02 -3.05 7.39
N PHE A 127 -2.29 -4.05 7.86
CA PHE A 127 -1.02 -3.82 8.55
C PHE A 127 -0.05 -4.96 8.27
N VAL A 128 1.21 -4.74 8.60
CA VAL A 128 2.23 -5.79 8.61
C VAL A 128 2.92 -5.85 9.96
N ALA A 129 3.24 -7.06 10.39
CA ALA A 129 4.22 -7.29 11.42
C ALA A 129 5.50 -7.80 10.76
N THR A 130 6.59 -7.05 10.88
CA THR A 130 7.90 -7.41 10.34
C THR A 130 8.81 -7.85 11.49
N LYS A 131 9.45 -9.00 11.34
CA LYS A 131 10.42 -9.48 12.31
C LYS A 131 11.70 -8.66 12.19
N THR A 132 12.02 -7.92 13.26
CA THR A 132 13.20 -7.05 13.31
C THR A 132 14.49 -7.85 13.41
N PHE A 133 15.58 -7.28 12.89
CA PHE A 133 16.92 -7.86 13.01
C PHE A 133 17.98 -6.76 13.06
N PRO A 134 19.12 -7.02 13.72
CA PRO A 134 20.20 -6.05 13.79
C PRO A 134 20.96 -5.98 12.46
N VAL A 135 21.37 -4.77 12.10
CA VAL A 135 22.30 -4.47 11.00
C VAL A 135 23.53 -3.80 11.61
N THR A 136 24.71 -4.40 11.41
CA THR A 136 25.96 -3.96 12.03
C THR A 136 26.81 -3.16 11.04
N LEU A 137 27.23 -1.96 11.44
CA LEU A 137 28.10 -1.10 10.63
C LEU A 137 29.53 -1.66 10.60
N SER A 138 30.10 -1.78 9.40
CA SER A 138 31.48 -2.26 9.17
C SER A 138 32.50 -1.13 9.08
N GLN A 139 32.04 0.12 8.94
CA GLN A 139 32.86 1.33 8.88
C GLN A 139 32.09 2.56 9.38
N ASP A 140 32.82 3.63 9.68
CA ASP A 140 32.21 4.94 9.97
C ASP A 140 31.49 5.47 8.72
N ALA A 141 30.30 6.03 8.90
CA ALA A 141 29.47 6.53 7.81
C ALA A 141 28.59 7.71 8.26
N SER A 142 28.06 8.44 7.28
CA SER A 142 27.00 9.44 7.48
C SER A 142 25.97 9.14 6.41
N ILE A 143 24.78 8.70 6.80
CA ILE A 143 23.72 8.29 5.88
C ILE A 143 22.60 9.31 5.86
N GLU A 144 21.95 9.49 4.72
CA GLU A 144 20.79 10.37 4.61
C GLU A 144 19.52 9.71 5.16
N TYR A 145 18.67 10.51 5.81
CA TYR A 145 17.33 10.11 6.22
C TYR A 145 16.31 11.21 5.96
N VAL A 146 15.06 10.80 5.70
CA VAL A 146 13.93 11.70 5.48
C VAL A 146 13.38 12.17 6.84
N SER A 147 13.19 13.47 7.01
CA SER A 147 12.52 14.06 8.18
C SER A 147 11.44 15.06 7.74
N ASP A 148 10.56 15.44 8.67
CA ASP A 148 9.51 16.47 8.43
C ASP A 148 10.05 17.81 7.90
N THR A 149 11.33 18.09 8.17
CA THR A 149 12.01 19.32 7.77
C THR A 149 12.91 19.16 6.54
N GLY A 150 12.83 18.02 5.87
CA GLY A 150 13.66 17.64 4.72
C GLY A 150 14.71 16.58 5.06
N ILE A 151 15.64 16.36 4.14
CA ILE A 151 16.71 15.37 4.25
C ILE A 151 17.73 15.81 5.30
N LYS A 152 18.11 14.90 6.19
CA LYS A 152 19.13 15.07 7.23
C LYS A 152 20.12 13.92 7.18
N THR A 153 21.20 14.03 7.95
CA THR A 153 22.22 12.99 8.05
C THR A 153 22.27 12.36 9.43
N LEU A 154 22.46 11.05 9.48
CA LEU A 154 22.72 10.28 10.68
C LEU A 154 24.19 9.81 10.67
N ASP A 155 24.98 10.31 11.63
CA ASP A 155 26.38 9.92 11.77
C ASP A 155 26.51 8.61 12.55
N LEU A 156 27.10 7.61 11.92
CA LEU A 156 27.25 6.25 12.44
C LEU A 156 28.73 5.86 12.56
N LYS A 157 29.02 5.00 13.52
CA LYS A 157 30.35 4.48 13.81
C LYS A 157 30.46 3.00 13.49
N THR A 158 31.68 2.60 13.17
CA THR A 158 32.05 1.19 13.04
C THR A 158 31.61 0.42 14.29
N GLY A 159 30.82 -0.64 14.10
CA GLY A 159 30.29 -1.47 15.18
C GLY A 159 28.97 -0.99 15.79
N ASP A 160 28.43 0.16 15.36
CA ASP A 160 27.05 0.54 15.69
C ASP A 160 26.07 -0.51 15.13
N GLN A 161 24.94 -0.68 15.80
CA GLN A 161 23.87 -1.56 15.37
C GLN A 161 22.59 -0.76 15.14
N LEU A 162 22.13 -0.78 13.90
CA LEU A 162 20.78 -0.38 13.53
C LEU A 162 19.85 -1.57 13.75
N THR A 163 18.58 -1.32 14.04
CA THR A 163 17.54 -2.35 13.99
C THR A 163 16.76 -2.16 12.70
N TYR A 164 16.81 -3.13 11.78
CA TYR A 164 15.94 -3.11 10.60
C TYR A 164 14.49 -3.31 11.03
N LEU A 165 13.62 -2.42 10.59
CA LEU A 165 12.20 -2.46 10.94
C LEU A 165 11.35 -2.95 9.77
N ARG A 166 11.46 -2.36 8.57
CA ARG A 166 10.63 -2.73 7.42
C ARG A 166 11.07 -2.07 6.11
N TYR A 167 10.90 -2.77 4.98
CA TYR A 167 10.99 -2.19 3.63
C TYR A 167 9.72 -1.41 3.23
N LEU A 168 9.88 -0.21 2.68
CA LEU A 168 8.78 0.65 2.25
C LEU A 168 8.47 0.52 0.75
N GLY A 169 9.48 0.34 -0.09
CA GLY A 169 9.38 0.49 -1.55
C GLY A 169 10.45 1.44 -2.09
N GLU A 170 10.72 1.40 -3.39
CA GLU A 170 11.68 2.29 -4.08
C GLU A 170 13.10 2.31 -3.48
N GLY A 171 13.51 1.26 -2.78
CA GLY A 171 14.81 1.20 -2.10
C GLY A 171 14.84 1.85 -0.72
N PHE A 172 13.71 2.33 -0.19
CA PHE A 172 13.63 2.89 1.17
C PHE A 172 13.26 1.85 2.21
N THR A 173 13.85 1.99 3.40
CA THR A 173 13.57 1.16 4.57
C THR A 173 13.47 2.01 5.82
N ILE A 174 12.73 1.53 6.81
CA ILE A 174 12.73 2.09 8.17
C ILE A 174 13.76 1.31 8.99
N VAL A 175 14.66 2.03 9.65
CA VAL A 175 15.56 1.49 10.67
C VAL A 175 15.38 2.22 11.99
N SER A 176 15.69 1.57 13.11
CA SER A 176 15.80 2.23 14.41
C SER A 176 17.25 2.30 14.88
N PHE A 177 17.63 3.45 15.44
CA PHE A 177 18.90 3.67 16.12
C PHE A 177 18.69 4.55 17.35
N GLY A 178 19.23 4.15 18.50
CA GLY A 178 19.04 4.92 19.74
C GLY A 178 17.57 5.04 20.22
N GLY A 179 16.67 4.19 19.70
CA GLY A 179 15.23 4.25 20.00
C GLY A 179 14.44 5.24 19.14
N GLU A 180 15.07 5.88 18.16
CA GLU A 180 14.41 6.70 17.14
C GLU A 180 14.35 5.92 15.82
N GLU A 181 13.36 6.25 14.98
CA GLU A 181 13.16 5.66 13.65
C GLU A 181 13.66 6.60 12.56
N TYR A 182 14.21 6.02 11.50
CA TYR A 182 14.80 6.74 10.39
C TYR A 182 14.40 6.07 9.07
N ASP A 183 13.83 6.87 8.17
CA ASP A 183 13.58 6.47 6.79
C ASP A 183 14.82 6.74 5.95
N ILE A 184 15.49 5.67 5.51
CA ILE A 184 16.76 5.78 4.81
C ILE A 184 16.69 5.10 3.44
N ASN A 185 17.58 5.49 2.54
CA ASN A 185 17.85 4.70 1.34
C ASN A 185 18.66 3.46 1.74
N GLU A 186 18.08 2.26 1.61
CA GLU A 186 18.70 1.00 1.98
C GLU A 186 20.01 0.76 1.21
N ALA A 187 20.13 1.29 -0.01
CA ALA A 187 21.35 1.15 -0.81
C ALA A 187 22.58 1.77 -0.11
N GLU A 188 22.39 2.81 0.70
CA GLU A 188 23.48 3.42 1.47
C GLU A 188 24.07 2.46 2.52
N LEU A 189 23.31 1.46 2.98
CA LEU A 189 23.78 0.46 3.94
C LEU A 189 24.58 -0.68 3.31
N ARG A 190 24.42 -0.95 2.01
CA ARG A 190 24.91 -2.20 1.38
C ARG A 190 26.42 -2.37 1.42
N GLU A 191 27.16 -1.28 1.34
CA GLU A 191 28.64 -1.30 1.34
C GLU A 191 29.24 -1.02 2.73
N ILE A 192 28.45 -0.50 3.67
CA ILE A 192 28.92 -0.02 4.98
C ILE A 192 28.42 -0.87 6.15
N SER A 193 27.68 -1.94 5.87
CA SER A 193 27.10 -2.83 6.88
C SER A 193 27.05 -4.29 6.41
N ASP A 194 26.56 -5.16 7.27
CA ASP A 194 26.30 -6.57 6.98
C ASP A 194 24.95 -6.84 6.30
N ILE A 195 24.13 -5.81 6.00
CA ILE A 195 22.75 -5.97 5.52
C ILE A 195 22.62 -6.89 4.30
N SER A 196 23.55 -6.81 3.35
CA SER A 196 23.56 -7.61 2.12
C SER A 196 23.76 -9.12 2.37
N SER A 197 24.20 -9.49 3.58
CA SER A 197 24.40 -10.89 4.01
C SER A 197 23.25 -11.42 4.87
N LEU A 198 22.30 -10.56 5.23
CA LEU A 198 21.16 -10.91 6.06
C LEU A 198 20.04 -11.49 5.19
N PRO A 199 19.23 -12.42 5.73
CA PRO A 199 18.06 -12.92 5.02
C PRO A 199 17.03 -11.81 4.81
N ALA A 200 16.17 -11.99 3.81
CA ALA A 200 14.99 -11.16 3.64
C ALA A 200 14.15 -11.14 4.94
N PRO A 201 13.50 -10.01 5.27
CA PRO A 201 12.65 -9.90 6.44
C PRO A 201 11.55 -10.96 6.41
N THR A 202 11.23 -11.50 7.59
CA THR A 202 10.01 -12.30 7.77
C THR A 202 8.87 -11.33 8.06
N GLU A 203 7.78 -11.45 7.31
CA GLU A 203 6.66 -10.51 7.37
C GLU A 203 5.33 -11.26 7.43
N ASP A 204 4.48 -10.83 8.36
CA ASP A 204 3.08 -11.25 8.44
C ASP A 204 2.19 -10.11 7.97
N GLN A 205 1.69 -10.23 6.74
CA GLN A 205 0.82 -9.24 6.09
C GLN A 205 -0.64 -9.55 6.39
N TRP A 206 -1.28 -8.68 7.16
CA TRP A 206 -2.64 -8.85 7.67
C TRP A 206 -3.63 -7.91 6.99
N VAL A 207 -4.83 -8.41 6.74
CA VAL A 207 -5.98 -7.58 6.34
C VAL A 207 -7.20 -7.94 7.19
N ASN A 208 -7.87 -6.93 7.74
CA ASN A 208 -9.17 -7.09 8.37
C ASN A 208 -10.26 -6.95 7.32
N VAL A 209 -11.12 -7.96 7.20
CA VAL A 209 -12.18 -8.01 6.18
C VAL A 209 -13.53 -8.18 6.83
N GLU A 210 -14.58 -7.72 6.14
CA GLU A 210 -15.95 -8.13 6.39
C GLU A 210 -16.24 -9.44 5.64
N CYS A 211 -16.74 -10.44 6.36
CA CYS A 211 -17.16 -11.72 5.81
C CYS A 211 -18.59 -11.61 5.26
N GLU A 212 -19.01 -12.50 4.35
CA GLU A 212 -20.38 -12.46 3.78
C GLU A 212 -21.51 -12.60 4.83
N ASP A 213 -21.21 -13.14 6.01
CA ASP A 213 -22.15 -13.24 7.13
C ASP A 213 -22.19 -12.00 8.03
N GLY A 214 -21.43 -10.95 7.69
CA GLY A 214 -21.33 -9.68 8.42
C GLY A 214 -20.39 -9.72 9.63
N SER A 215 -19.71 -10.85 9.89
CA SER A 215 -18.61 -10.90 10.85
C SER A 215 -17.35 -10.25 10.28
N ARG A 216 -16.35 -10.01 11.14
CA ARG A 216 -15.04 -9.52 10.70
C ARG A 216 -13.95 -10.48 11.14
N ALA A 217 -12.98 -10.68 10.25
CA ALA A 217 -11.85 -11.55 10.51
C ALA A 217 -10.56 -10.91 9.99
N TRP A 218 -9.48 -11.11 10.73
CA TRP A 218 -8.14 -10.87 10.24
C TRP A 218 -7.68 -12.05 9.40
N LEU A 219 -7.20 -11.79 8.19
CA LEU A 219 -6.66 -12.78 7.27
C LEU A 219 -5.16 -12.55 7.09
N LEU A 220 -4.40 -13.63 7.14
CA LEU A 220 -2.95 -13.62 6.91
C LEU A 220 -2.68 -13.97 5.44
N TYR A 221 -2.09 -13.05 4.69
CA TYR A 221 -1.82 -13.17 3.25
C TYR A 221 -1.20 -14.53 2.88
N SER A 222 -0.16 -14.94 3.60
CA SER A 222 0.58 -16.19 3.33
C SER A 222 -0.27 -17.46 3.48
N THR A 223 -1.41 -17.39 4.15
CA THR A 223 -2.34 -18.52 4.26
C THR A 223 -3.48 -18.45 3.24
N MET A 224 -3.67 -17.30 2.58
CA MET A 224 -4.73 -17.10 1.59
C MET A 224 -4.32 -17.54 0.20
N VAL A 225 -3.10 -17.18 -0.23
CA VAL A 225 -2.65 -17.38 -1.63
C VAL A 225 -2.46 -18.84 -2.04
N ASP A 226 -2.39 -19.75 -1.08
CA ASP A 226 -2.29 -21.20 -1.31
C ASP A 226 -3.65 -21.90 -1.34
N LEU A 227 -4.75 -21.19 -1.09
CA LEU A 227 -6.07 -21.80 -1.01
C LEU A 227 -6.67 -22.07 -2.40
N PRO A 228 -7.32 -23.23 -2.61
CA PRO A 228 -8.10 -23.47 -3.81
C PRO A 228 -9.14 -22.36 -4.02
N GLY A 229 -9.14 -21.79 -5.23
CA GLY A 229 -10.07 -20.72 -5.60
C GLY A 229 -9.63 -19.32 -5.22
N VAL A 230 -8.48 -19.17 -4.57
CA VAL A 230 -7.80 -17.90 -4.32
C VAL A 230 -6.53 -17.85 -5.16
N VAL A 231 -6.16 -16.65 -5.63
CA VAL A 231 -4.91 -16.41 -6.35
C VAL A 231 -4.27 -15.12 -5.85
N ALA A 232 -2.96 -14.95 -6.10
CA ALA A 232 -2.33 -13.64 -5.95
C ALA A 232 -3.03 -12.59 -6.83
N SER A 233 -3.26 -11.40 -6.28
CA SER A 233 -3.86 -10.28 -7.00
C SER A 233 -3.03 -9.95 -8.23
N PRO A 234 -3.67 -9.72 -9.40
CA PRO A 234 -2.96 -9.19 -10.54
C PRO A 234 -2.43 -7.78 -10.22
N ILE A 235 -1.19 -7.49 -10.62
CA ILE A 235 -0.62 -6.15 -10.59
C ILE A 235 -0.76 -5.60 -12.02
N MET A 236 -1.71 -4.67 -12.21
CA MET A 236 -2.03 -4.11 -13.53
C MET A 236 -1.20 -2.86 -13.84
N GLY A 237 -0.80 -2.14 -12.80
CA GLY A 237 -0.05 -0.90 -12.87
C GLY A 237 0.24 -0.37 -11.46
N TYR A 238 1.05 0.67 -11.37
CA TYR A 238 1.32 1.33 -10.09
C TYR A 238 0.04 2.00 -9.56
N GLY A 239 -0.37 1.64 -8.35
CA GLY A 239 -1.59 2.18 -7.75
C GLY A 239 -2.89 1.62 -8.36
N GLU A 240 -2.82 0.61 -9.23
CA GLU A 240 -3.99 0.09 -9.95
C GLU A 240 -4.41 -1.28 -9.41
N ALA A 241 -5.57 -1.33 -8.77
CA ALA A 241 -6.25 -2.57 -8.42
C ALA A 241 -7.77 -2.37 -8.40
N SER A 242 -8.50 -3.42 -8.75
CA SER A 242 -9.96 -3.48 -8.68
C SER A 242 -10.41 -4.91 -8.38
N ASP A 243 -11.68 -5.07 -8.00
CA ASP A 243 -12.32 -6.38 -8.01
C ASP A 243 -12.29 -6.99 -9.42
N ILE A 244 -12.32 -8.32 -9.48
CA ILE A 244 -12.12 -9.07 -10.73
C ILE A 244 -13.42 -9.10 -11.52
N ALA A 245 -13.40 -8.70 -12.79
CA ALA A 245 -14.59 -8.88 -13.63
C ALA A 245 -14.80 -10.38 -13.93
N PRO A 246 -16.05 -10.88 -14.00
CA PRO A 246 -16.31 -12.29 -14.31
C PRO A 246 -15.65 -12.79 -15.60
N ASP A 247 -15.55 -11.92 -16.60
CA ASP A 247 -14.94 -12.24 -17.90
C ASP A 247 -13.39 -12.32 -17.83
N ASP A 248 -12.77 -11.73 -16.80
CA ASP A 248 -11.30 -11.67 -16.64
C ASP A 248 -10.75 -12.86 -15.83
N VAL A 249 -11.61 -13.65 -15.18
CA VAL A 249 -11.24 -14.74 -14.27
C VAL A 249 -10.24 -15.72 -14.88
N ALA A 250 -10.44 -16.08 -16.15
CA ALA A 250 -9.57 -17.03 -16.84
C ALA A 250 -8.16 -16.45 -17.08
N GLU A 251 -8.08 -15.16 -17.41
CA GLU A 251 -6.82 -14.45 -17.61
C GLU A 251 -6.08 -14.27 -16.30
N VAL A 252 -6.76 -13.79 -15.26
CA VAL A 252 -6.18 -13.60 -13.92
C VAL A 252 -5.62 -14.92 -13.38
N ARG A 253 -6.36 -16.02 -13.53
CA ARG A 253 -5.88 -17.36 -13.12
C ARG A 253 -4.64 -17.80 -13.90
N ALA A 254 -4.61 -17.55 -15.21
CA ALA A 254 -3.45 -17.89 -16.04
C ALA A 254 -2.23 -17.05 -15.67
N GLY A 255 -2.43 -15.75 -15.42
CA GLY A 255 -1.38 -14.83 -14.96
C GLY A 255 -0.79 -15.25 -13.62
N ALA A 256 -1.64 -15.55 -12.62
CA ALA A 256 -1.19 -16.02 -11.31
C ALA A 256 -0.40 -17.33 -11.40
N ALA A 257 -0.86 -18.29 -12.22
CA ALA A 257 -0.15 -19.54 -12.45
C ALA A 257 1.20 -19.33 -13.16
N ALA A 258 1.28 -18.40 -14.11
CA ALA A 258 2.54 -18.05 -14.77
C ALA A 258 3.54 -17.45 -13.79
N MET A 259 3.10 -16.56 -12.90
CA MET A 259 3.94 -15.97 -11.86
C MET A 259 4.45 -17.02 -10.88
N ALA A 260 3.58 -17.90 -10.37
CA ALA A 260 4.00 -18.98 -9.45
C ALA A 260 5.08 -19.88 -10.07
N ASN A 261 4.91 -20.29 -11.33
CA ASN A 261 5.89 -21.09 -12.06
C ASN A 261 7.23 -20.37 -12.30
N ALA A 262 7.21 -19.04 -12.46
CA ALA A 262 8.42 -18.25 -12.64
C ALA A 262 9.30 -18.28 -11.36
N TYR A 263 8.70 -18.39 -10.19
CA TYR A 263 9.42 -18.47 -8.91
C TYR A 263 9.88 -19.88 -8.55
N GLU A 264 9.15 -20.94 -8.92
CA GLU A 264 9.59 -22.34 -8.70
C GLU A 264 10.85 -22.71 -9.48
N GLY A 265 11.20 -21.95 -10.53
CA GLY A 265 12.39 -22.17 -11.37
C GLY A 265 13.67 -21.45 -10.92
N ILE A 266 13.63 -20.65 -9.85
CA ILE A 266 14.77 -19.88 -9.35
C ILE A 266 15.38 -20.62 -8.15
N GLU A 267 16.47 -21.35 -8.35
CA GLU A 267 17.30 -21.79 -7.23
C GLU A 267 17.88 -20.56 -6.51
N PRO A 268 17.93 -20.52 -5.16
CA PRO A 268 18.30 -19.33 -4.38
C PRO A 268 19.67 -18.71 -4.70
N GLU A 269 20.54 -19.42 -5.42
CA GLU A 269 21.91 -19.00 -5.73
C GLU A 269 22.08 -18.40 -7.14
N ALA A 270 21.03 -18.32 -7.97
CA ALA A 270 21.17 -17.86 -9.37
C ALA A 270 20.74 -16.40 -9.63
N ALA A 271 20.31 -15.66 -8.62
CA ALA A 271 19.76 -14.30 -8.79
C ALA A 271 20.75 -13.16 -8.54
N LEU A 272 22.04 -13.35 -8.85
CA LEU A 272 22.96 -12.24 -9.08
C LEU A 272 23.78 -12.54 -10.34
N PRO A 273 23.45 -11.96 -11.51
CA PRO A 273 24.47 -11.79 -12.52
C PRO A 273 25.51 -10.83 -11.94
N ASP A 274 26.73 -11.33 -11.74
CA ASP A 274 27.92 -10.49 -11.64
C ASP A 274 27.85 -9.45 -12.78
N GLN A 275 27.64 -8.20 -12.43
CA GLN A 275 27.82 -7.08 -13.34
C GLN A 275 29.17 -6.47 -12.98
N GLU A 276 30.16 -6.77 -13.84
CA GLU A 276 31.52 -6.20 -13.83
C GLU A 276 31.55 -4.67 -13.76
#